data_AF-A0AAD7U4T7-F1
#
_entry.id   AF-A0AAD7U4T7-F1
#
_cell.length_a   1.000
_cell.length_b   1.000
_cell.length_c   1.000
_cell.angle_alpha   90.00
_cell.angle_beta   90.00
_cell.angle_gamma   90.00
#
_symmetry.space_group_name_H-M   'P 1'
#
loop_
_entity.id
_entity.type
_entity.pdbx_description
1 polymer ?
#
loop_
_entity_poly.entity_id
_entity_poly.type
_entity_poly.pdbx_seq_one_letter_code
_entity_poly.pdbx_strand_id
1 'polypeptide(L)'
;MCLSAAQKARIEANRLEALRRRREGARASPPKRQRGMCAECGGPADPSLASFEIFVCAKHRSEKLDLITATEAAQEYLLPKATLAELRSVARKNPRGFATPMKLYLRLDLEEAAKNRFGSLDHLEAERHKRHKAAYGRQERRAATFFRTPSS
;
A
#
# COMPACT_ATOMS: atom_id res chain seq x y z
N MET A 1 33.31 3.30 -50.48
CA MET A 1 33.74 4.53 -49.78
C MET A 1 34.38 4.14 -48.47
N CYS A 2 35.69 4.34 -48.33
CA CYS A 2 36.42 3.99 -47.13
C CYS A 2 36.25 5.12 -46.10
N LEU A 3 35.84 4.80 -44.87
CA LEU A 3 35.77 5.78 -43.80
C LEU A 3 37.16 6.39 -43.55
N SER A 4 37.22 7.72 -43.48
CA SER A 4 38.43 8.44 -43.13
C SER A 4 38.93 8.06 -41.73
N ALA A 5 40.22 8.25 -41.48
CA ALA A 5 40.83 7.96 -40.17
C ALA A 5 40.09 8.70 -39.02
N ALA A 6 39.64 9.93 -39.27
CA ALA A 6 38.86 10.71 -38.30
C ALA A 6 37.48 10.10 -38.01
N GLN A 7 36.80 9.54 -39.02
CA GLN A 7 35.51 8.86 -38.83
C GLN A 7 35.67 7.56 -38.02
N LYS A 8 36.74 6.81 -38.27
CA LYS A 8 37.06 5.58 -37.51
C LYS A 8 37.34 5.89 -36.04
N ALA A 9 38.13 6.94 -35.76
CA ALA A 9 38.42 7.39 -34.39
C ALA A 9 37.16 7.81 -33.62
N ARG A 10 36.20 8.49 -34.28
CA ARG A 10 34.91 8.85 -33.67
C ARG A 10 34.05 7.64 -33.32
N ILE A 11 34.00 6.65 -34.22
CA ILE A 11 33.25 5.39 -33.98
C ILE A 11 33.87 4.64 -32.79
N GLU A 12 35.19 4.57 -32.72
CA GLU A 12 35.90 3.90 -31.64
C GLU A 12 35.71 4.61 -30.29
N ALA A 13 35.78 5.95 -30.27
CA ALA A 13 35.48 6.75 -29.09
C ALA A 13 34.04 6.52 -28.57
N ASN A 14 33.04 6.55 -29.46
CA ASN A 14 31.65 6.26 -29.11
C ASN A 14 31.48 4.82 -28.56
N ARG A 15 32.20 3.85 -29.12
CA ARG A 15 32.17 2.45 -28.69
C ARG A 15 32.78 2.28 -27.30
N LEU A 16 33.90 2.97 -27.03
CA LEU A 16 34.53 3.00 -25.70
C LEU A 16 33.64 3.68 -24.66
N GLU A 17 32.97 4.78 -25.02
CA GLU A 17 32.04 5.48 -24.13
C GLU A 17 30.82 4.61 -23.81
N ALA A 18 30.25 3.91 -24.80
CA ALA A 18 29.14 2.97 -24.59
C ALA A 18 29.53 1.80 -23.66
N LEU A 19 30.77 1.29 -23.79
CA LEU A 19 31.31 0.26 -22.90
C LEU A 19 31.53 0.78 -21.47
N ARG A 20 31.97 2.04 -21.31
CA ARG A 20 32.09 2.70 -20.00
C ARG A 20 30.73 2.83 -19.32
N ARG A 21 29.72 3.38 -20.00
CA ARG A 21 28.35 3.51 -19.48
C ARG A 21 27.75 2.16 -19.06
N ARG A 22 27.98 1.10 -19.84
CA ARG A 22 27.57 -0.27 -19.46
C ARG A 22 28.27 -0.78 -18.20
N ARG A 23 29.58 -0.55 -18.07
CA ARG A 23 30.34 -0.95 -16.87
C ARG A 23 29.90 -0.16 -15.63
N GLU A 24 29.62 1.13 -15.77
CA GLU A 24 29.10 1.98 -14.70
C GLU A 24 27.69 1.55 -14.28
N GLY A 25 26.79 1.30 -15.24
CA GLY A 25 25.45 0.78 -14.99
C GLY A 25 25.45 -0.59 -14.32
N ALA A 26 26.38 -1.48 -14.68
CA ALA A 26 26.53 -2.79 -14.05
C ALA A 26 27.07 -2.72 -12.60
N ARG A 27 27.90 -1.72 -12.28
CA ARG A 27 28.43 -1.50 -10.92
C ARG A 27 27.39 -0.89 -9.97
N ALA A 28 26.41 -0.15 -10.49
CA ALA A 28 25.33 0.45 -9.72
C ALA A 28 24.21 -0.56 -9.36
N SER A 29 24.57 -1.79 -8.98
CA SER A 29 23.60 -2.69 -8.36
C SER A 29 23.25 -2.12 -6.98
N PRO A 30 21.97 -1.79 -6.68
CA PRO A 30 21.61 -1.34 -5.35
C PRO A 30 22.05 -2.39 -4.33
N PRO A 31 22.54 -1.98 -3.14
CA PRO A 31 22.97 -2.94 -2.12
C PRO A 31 21.85 -3.93 -1.86
N LYS A 32 22.16 -5.23 -1.89
CA LYS A 32 21.20 -6.27 -1.51
C LYS A 32 20.76 -5.98 -0.08
N ARG A 33 19.50 -5.57 0.10
CA ARG A 33 18.91 -5.32 1.42
C ARG A 33 19.12 -6.59 2.26
N GLN A 34 19.83 -6.47 3.39
CA GLN A 34 20.10 -7.61 4.25
C GLN A 34 18.77 -8.05 4.88
N ARG A 35 18.29 -9.24 4.50
CA ARG A 35 17.02 -9.78 4.98
C ARG A 35 17.07 -9.90 6.51
N GLY A 36 16.03 -9.42 7.17
CA GLY A 36 15.88 -9.51 8.63
C GLY A 36 16.52 -8.37 9.43
N MET A 37 17.17 -7.40 8.77
CA MET A 37 17.72 -6.22 9.42
C MET A 37 16.93 -4.95 9.06
N CYS A 38 16.73 -4.09 10.04
CA CYS A 38 16.07 -2.79 9.88
C CYS A 38 16.87 -1.91 8.93
N ALA A 39 16.23 -1.41 7.89
CA ALA A 39 16.87 -0.57 6.88
C ALA A 39 17.45 0.74 7.44
N GLU A 40 16.89 1.24 8.56
CA GLU A 40 17.30 2.53 9.15
C GLU A 40 18.43 2.41 10.18
N CYS A 41 18.48 1.33 10.96
CA CYS A 41 19.41 1.21 12.09
C CYS A 41 20.21 -0.10 12.13
N GLY A 42 19.98 -1.04 11.21
CA GLY A 42 20.67 -2.34 11.16
C GLY A 42 20.26 -3.33 12.27
N GLY A 43 19.39 -2.96 13.20
CA GLY A 43 18.86 -3.86 14.23
C GLY A 43 17.88 -4.92 13.69
N PRO A 44 17.32 -5.82 14.53
CA PRO A 44 16.38 -6.84 14.07
C PRO A 44 15.09 -6.21 13.52
N ALA A 45 14.68 -6.62 12.32
CA ALA A 45 13.43 -6.17 11.69
C ALA A 45 12.20 -6.89 12.26
N ASP A 46 11.03 -6.24 12.17
CA ASP A 46 9.76 -6.87 12.54
C ASP A 46 9.42 -8.02 11.58
N PRO A 47 9.31 -9.27 12.07
CA PRO A 47 9.01 -10.42 11.21
C PRO A 47 7.60 -10.37 10.62
N SER A 48 6.68 -9.59 11.19
CA SER A 48 5.31 -9.46 10.66
C SER A 48 5.26 -8.71 9.33
N LEU A 49 6.24 -7.84 9.06
CA LEU A 49 6.35 -7.05 7.84
C LEU A 49 7.15 -7.74 6.74
N ALA A 50 7.84 -8.84 7.05
CA ALA A 50 8.66 -9.59 6.10
C ALA A 50 7.86 -10.07 4.88
N SER A 51 6.59 -10.45 5.06
CA SER A 51 5.69 -10.84 3.95
C SER A 51 5.43 -9.71 2.96
N PHE A 52 5.59 -8.46 3.38
CA PHE A 52 5.46 -7.26 2.55
C PHE A 52 6.81 -6.78 1.99
N GLU A 53 7.90 -7.54 2.21
CA GLU A 53 9.27 -7.18 1.79
C GLU A 53 9.78 -5.87 2.44
N ILE A 54 9.21 -5.53 3.60
CA ILE A 54 9.53 -4.34 4.39
C ILE A 54 10.31 -4.78 5.63
N PHE A 55 11.52 -4.23 5.79
CA PHE A 55 12.43 -4.56 6.89
C PHE A 55 12.68 -3.35 7.77
N VAL A 56 11.82 -3.15 8.76
CA VAL A 56 11.88 -2.02 9.70
C VAL A 56 11.66 -2.55 11.11
N CYS A 57 12.38 -2.03 12.10
CA CYS A 57 12.15 -2.40 13.49
C CYS A 57 11.00 -1.59 14.09
N ALA A 58 10.48 -2.03 15.24
CA ALA A 58 9.35 -1.36 15.89
C ALA A 58 9.58 0.14 16.18
N LYS A 59 10.84 0.58 16.39
CA LYS A 59 11.17 1.99 16.67
C LYS A 59 11.08 2.89 15.43
N HIS A 60 11.34 2.33 14.26
CA HIS A 60 11.33 3.07 12.99
C HIS A 60 10.06 2.79 12.18
N ARG A 61 9.11 2.05 12.75
CA ARG A 61 7.84 1.75 12.12
C ARG A 61 6.96 3.00 12.12
N SER A 62 6.63 3.50 10.94
CA SER A 62 5.60 4.53 10.78
C SER A 62 4.19 3.93 10.85
N GLU A 63 3.19 4.73 11.18
CA GLU A 63 1.76 4.32 11.19
C GLU A 63 1.29 3.73 9.85
N LYS A 64 1.85 4.18 8.72
CA LYS A 64 1.54 3.64 7.39
C LYS A 64 1.95 2.17 7.22
N LEU A 65 2.87 1.69 8.05
CA LEU A 65 3.31 0.30 8.07
C LEU A 65 2.50 -0.54 9.07
N ASP A 66 1.46 0.02 9.69
CA ASP A 66 0.60 -0.73 10.58
C ASP A 66 -0.26 -1.73 9.81
N LEU A 67 -0.42 -2.89 10.43
CA LEU A 67 -1.23 -3.98 9.91
C LEU A 67 -2.62 -3.89 10.54
N ILE A 68 -3.66 -3.75 9.73
CA ILE A 68 -5.04 -3.68 10.19
C ILE A 68 -5.89 -4.82 9.65
N THR A 69 -6.97 -5.14 10.35
CA THR A 69 -7.87 -6.24 9.98
C THR A 69 -8.68 -5.91 8.73
N ALA A 70 -9.17 -6.95 8.04
CA ALA A 70 -10.06 -6.78 6.88
C ALA A 70 -11.29 -5.90 7.18
N THR A 71 -11.83 -5.99 8.39
CA THR A 71 -12.99 -5.21 8.84
C THR A 71 -12.64 -3.74 9.05
N GLU A 72 -11.52 -3.45 9.69
CA GLU A 72 -11.02 -2.08 9.86
C GLU A 72 -10.69 -1.46 8.51
N ALA A 73 -10.01 -2.20 7.63
CA ALA A 73 -9.69 -1.76 6.28
C ALA A 73 -10.94 -1.37 5.46
N ALA A 74 -12.00 -2.17 5.53
CA ALA A 74 -13.26 -1.87 4.85
C ALA A 74 -13.97 -0.62 5.41
N GLN A 75 -13.86 -0.38 6.73
CA GLN A 75 -14.48 0.77 7.39
C GLN A 75 -13.67 2.07 7.21
N GLU A 76 -12.36 1.99 7.35
CA GLU A 76 -11.43 3.12 7.21
C GLU A 76 -11.25 3.52 5.75
N TYR A 77 -11.11 2.59 4.81
CA TYR A 77 -10.80 2.94 3.41
C TYR A 77 -12.00 2.81 2.47
N LEU A 78 -13.18 2.45 3.00
CA LEU A 78 -14.42 2.24 2.22
C LEU A 78 -14.24 1.30 1.02
N LEU A 79 -13.27 0.38 1.10
CA LEU A 79 -12.92 -0.56 0.04
C LEU A 79 -13.86 -1.77 0.06
N PRO A 80 -14.34 -2.24 -1.11
CA PRO A 80 -15.14 -3.43 -1.18
C PRO A 80 -14.29 -4.69 -0.94
N LYS A 81 -14.94 -5.77 -0.51
CA LYS A 81 -14.28 -7.07 -0.26
C LYS A 81 -13.52 -7.60 -1.48
N ALA A 82 -14.00 -7.33 -2.69
CA ALA A 82 -13.33 -7.73 -3.94
C ALA A 82 -11.95 -7.08 -4.06
N THR A 83 -11.87 -5.75 -3.91
CA THR A 83 -10.58 -5.03 -3.93
C THR A 83 -9.66 -5.48 -2.80
N LEU A 84 -10.18 -5.68 -1.59
CA LEU A 84 -9.36 -6.19 -0.48
C LEU A 84 -8.80 -7.60 -0.77
N ALA A 85 -9.51 -8.44 -1.51
CA ALA A 85 -9.03 -9.79 -1.83
C ALA A 85 -7.84 -9.80 -2.81
N GLU A 86 -7.66 -8.73 -3.59
CA GLU A 86 -6.55 -8.54 -4.54
C GLU A 86 -5.28 -8.00 -3.85
N LEU A 87 -5.40 -7.44 -2.64
CA LEU A 87 -4.29 -6.87 -1.90
C LEU A 87 -3.48 -7.93 -1.14
N ARG A 88 -2.18 -7.64 -0.97
CA ARG A 88 -1.27 -8.47 -0.18
C ARG A 88 -1.74 -8.50 1.27
N SER A 89 -1.78 -9.70 1.87
CA SER A 89 -2.23 -9.87 3.26
C SER A 89 -1.47 -10.95 4.00
N VAL A 90 -1.50 -10.88 5.32
CA VAL A 90 -0.94 -11.89 6.23
C VAL A 90 -2.07 -12.53 7.02
N ALA A 91 -2.13 -13.85 6.99
CA ALA A 91 -3.09 -14.62 7.79
C ALA A 91 -2.56 -14.84 9.22
N ARG A 92 -3.41 -14.59 10.22
CA ARG A 92 -3.13 -14.88 11.64
C ARG A 92 -4.26 -15.65 12.28
N LYS A 93 -3.96 -16.40 13.34
CA LYS A 93 -4.98 -17.12 14.12
C LYS A 93 -5.99 -16.11 14.67
N ASN A 94 -7.27 -16.38 14.48
CA ASN A 94 -8.32 -15.50 14.95
C ASN A 94 -8.35 -15.49 16.50
N PRO A 95 -8.25 -14.32 17.16
CA PRO A 95 -8.23 -14.24 18.63
C PRO A 95 -9.54 -14.73 19.26
N ARG A 96 -10.65 -14.69 18.50
CA ARG A 96 -11.96 -15.20 18.94
C ARG A 96 -12.10 -16.72 18.77
N GLY A 97 -11.05 -17.42 18.34
CA GLY A 97 -11.04 -18.87 18.21
C GLY A 97 -11.82 -19.42 17.01
N PHE A 98 -12.25 -18.57 16.06
CA PHE A 98 -12.87 -19.04 14.83
C PHE A 98 -11.90 -19.85 13.97
N ALA A 99 -12.44 -20.84 13.25
CA ALA A 99 -11.67 -21.68 12.33
C ALA A 99 -11.04 -20.88 11.17
N THR A 100 -11.69 -19.80 10.74
CA THR A 100 -11.17 -18.94 9.67
C THR A 100 -10.11 -17.98 10.22
N PRO A 101 -8.87 -17.97 9.67
CA PRO A 101 -7.84 -17.03 10.11
C PRO A 101 -8.24 -15.59 9.77
N MET A 102 -7.80 -14.65 10.60
CA MET A 102 -7.96 -13.23 10.28
C MET A 102 -6.92 -12.80 9.25
N LYS A 103 -7.34 -11.95 8.32
CA LYS A 103 -6.45 -11.32 7.34
C LYS A 103 -6.05 -9.93 7.84
N LEU A 104 -4.76 -9.68 7.82
CA LEU A 104 -4.15 -8.38 8.12
C LEU A 104 -3.58 -7.77 6.84
N TYR A 105 -3.85 -6.48 6.64
CA TYR A 105 -3.45 -5.70 5.47
C TYR A 105 -2.57 -4.53 5.90
N LEU A 106 -1.63 -4.12 5.05
CA LEU A 106 -0.77 -2.98 5.28
C LEU A 106 -1.54 -1.68 5.00
N ARG A 107 -1.49 -0.71 5.92
CA ARG A 107 -2.14 0.61 5.73
C ARG A 107 -1.67 1.32 4.46
N LEU A 108 -0.36 1.25 4.15
CA LEU A 108 0.23 1.81 2.93
C LEU A 108 -0.50 1.31 1.66
N ASP A 109 -0.65 0.00 1.51
CA ASP A 109 -1.31 -0.60 0.34
C ASP A 109 -2.80 -0.19 0.26
N LEU A 110 -3.45 -0.06 1.42
CA LEU A 110 -4.85 0.38 1.50
C LEU A 110 -5.03 1.85 1.13
N GLU A 111 -4.12 2.73 1.56
CA GLU A 111 -4.10 4.13 1.16
C GLU A 111 -3.95 4.27 -0.36
N GLU A 112 -3.05 3.51 -0.97
CA GLU A 112 -2.86 3.50 -2.42
C GLU A 112 -4.09 2.99 -3.15
N ALA A 113 -4.68 1.87 -2.70
CA ALA A 113 -5.92 1.35 -3.27
C ALA A 113 -7.10 2.33 -3.13
N ALA A 114 -7.19 3.03 -2.00
CA ALA A 114 -8.21 4.06 -1.79
C ALA A 114 -7.99 5.28 -2.69
N LYS A 115 -6.76 5.76 -2.84
CA LYS A 115 -6.42 6.84 -3.77
C LYS A 115 -6.76 6.45 -5.21
N ASN A 116 -6.46 5.21 -5.62
CA ASN A 116 -6.82 4.72 -6.95
C ASN A 116 -8.34 4.70 -7.17
N ARG A 117 -9.12 4.39 -6.14
CA ARG A 117 -10.59 4.32 -6.22
C ARG A 117 -11.27 5.69 -6.16
N PHE A 118 -10.81 6.57 -5.28
CA PHE A 118 -11.46 7.85 -4.98
C PHE A 118 -10.75 9.07 -5.59
N GLY A 119 -9.58 8.88 -6.19
CA GLY A 119 -8.71 9.94 -6.73
C GLY A 119 -7.82 10.59 -5.67
N SER A 120 -8.35 10.87 -4.48
CA SER A 120 -7.61 11.43 -3.36
C SER A 120 -8.18 10.98 -2.01
N LEU A 121 -7.41 11.21 -0.93
CA LEU A 121 -7.89 10.96 0.43
C LEU A 121 -9.01 11.96 0.82
N ASP A 122 -8.96 13.19 0.32
CA ASP A 122 -10.03 14.18 0.54
C ASP A 122 -11.37 13.70 -0.05
N HIS A 123 -11.35 13.07 -1.22
CA HIS A 123 -12.53 12.48 -1.83
C HIS A 123 -13.07 11.28 -1.04
N LEU A 124 -12.18 10.46 -0.46
CA LEU A 124 -12.57 9.38 0.45
C LEU A 124 -13.28 9.95 1.70
N GLU A 125 -12.76 11.03 2.28
CA GLU A 125 -13.38 11.69 3.44
C GLU A 125 -14.72 12.33 3.10
N ALA A 126 -14.83 13.00 1.95
CA ALA A 126 -16.09 13.55 1.46
C ALA A 126 -17.14 12.44 1.27
N GLU A 127 -16.74 11.29 0.74
CA GLU A 127 -17.61 10.12 0.58
C GLU A 127 -18.04 9.54 1.94
N ARG A 128 -17.13 9.47 2.92
CA ARG A 128 -17.47 9.07 4.30
C ARG A 128 -18.53 10.00 4.88
N HIS A 129 -18.34 11.30 4.74
CA HIS A 129 -19.26 12.30 5.26
C HIS A 129 -20.65 12.20 4.61
N LYS A 130 -20.72 11.97 3.28
CA LYS A 130 -21.97 11.69 2.57
C LYS A 130 -22.70 10.46 3.12
N ARG A 131 -21.98 9.35 3.33
CA ARG A 131 -22.55 8.12 3.89
C ARG A 131 -23.07 8.32 5.31
N HIS A 132 -22.35 9.08 6.12
CA HIS A 132 -22.75 9.41 7.49
C HIS A 132 -24.03 10.27 7.52
N LYS A 133 -24.10 11.34 6.71
CA LYS A 133 -25.30 12.17 6.55
C LYS A 133 -26.51 11.34 6.11
N ALA A 134 -26.32 10.46 5.12
CA ALA A 134 -27.39 9.57 4.66
C ALA A 134 -27.84 8.58 5.75
N ALA A 135 -26.91 8.05 6.55
CA ALA A 135 -27.23 7.17 7.67
C ALA A 135 -28.03 7.88 8.75
N TYR A 136 -27.62 9.10 9.12
CA TYR A 136 -28.34 9.94 10.06
C TYR A 136 -29.76 10.24 9.57
N GLY A 137 -29.93 10.68 8.32
CA GLY A 137 -31.25 10.94 7.75
C GLY A 137 -32.15 9.69 7.70
N ARG A 138 -31.59 8.49 7.52
CA ARG A 138 -32.37 7.24 7.64
C ARG A 138 -32.81 6.97 9.09
N GLN A 139 -31.96 7.27 10.06
CA GLN A 139 -32.30 7.13 11.48
C GLN A 139 -33.41 8.10 11.88
N GLU A 140 -33.34 9.37 11.45
CA GLU A 140 -34.39 10.36 11.69
C GLU A 140 -35.74 9.92 11.12
N ARG A 141 -35.78 9.46 9.86
CA ARG A 141 -37.01 8.95 9.24
C ARG A 141 -37.59 7.77 10.02
N ARG A 142 -36.72 6.86 10.47
CA ARG A 142 -37.13 5.70 11.28
C ARG A 142 -37.70 6.12 12.63
N ALA A 143 -37.08 7.11 13.29
CA ALA A 143 -37.60 7.68 14.53
C ALA A 143 -38.96 8.37 14.30
N ALA A 144 -39.09 9.17 13.24
CA ALA A 144 -40.35 9.83 12.89
C ALA A 144 -41.48 8.83 12.62
N THR A 145 -41.21 7.70 11.96
CA THR A 145 -42.21 6.63 11.79
C THR A 145 -42.60 5.94 13.09
N PHE A 146 -41.69 5.87 14.07
CA PHE A 146 -41.97 5.27 15.37
C PHE A 146 -42.92 6.12 16.22
N PHE A 147 -42.81 7.45 16.14
CA PHE A 147 -43.66 8.39 16.87
C PHE A 147 -44.97 8.76 16.15
N ARG A 148 -45.23 8.20 14.96
CA ARG A 148 -46.47 8.47 14.23
C ARG A 148 -47.61 7.66 14.85
N THR A 149 -48.40 8.27 15.73
CA THR A 149 -49.63 7.66 16.25
C THR A 149 -50.63 7.48 15.09
N PRO A 150 -51.36 6.35 15.04
CA PRO A 150 -52.45 6.20 14.08
C PRO A 150 -53.53 7.23 14.42
N SER A 151 -53.89 8.07 13.45
CA SER A 151 -55.06 8.95 13.55
C SER A 151 -56.30 8.08 13.66
N SER A 152 -57.08 8.33 14.72
CA SER A 152 -58.37 7.70 15.03
C SER A 152 -59.39 7.86 13.92
#